data_AF-A0A0L8N4H7-F1
#
_entry.id   AF-A0A0L8N4H7-F1
#
_cell.length_a   1.000
_cell.length_b   1.000
_cell.length_c   1.000
_cell.angle_alpha   90.00
_cell.angle_beta   90.00
_cell.angle_gamma   90.00
#
_symmetry.space_group_name_H-M   'P 1'
#
loop_
_entity.id
_entity.type
_entity.pdbx_description
1 polymer ?
#
loop_
_entity_poly.entity_id
_entity_poly.type
_entity_poly.pdbx_seq_one_letter_code
_entity_poly.pdbx_strand_id
1 'polypeptide(L)'
;MADVLKAYRALHKLKQQDLADLLGYDQSYVSLLERGKRNIRDMVELRRLAHALALPEDELGLLPPAEATVTVGASAGESGKGSPLAALDDQRRWRMTRRELNRHRADLTKAAARLYPDASRAGNSPVLTRESWMWPEPVDFADIELAWLTQTSPPEVTGRERQAEGVRPLAPHGTKFDRYTQAIRMIDRPSLFVNRPSFRLLDVAQTEGHPKLSFGYTTYFDMADVCEGVAHELASAWLTTGIDPAWIGDPSWAELPFRSLVGDPFDLAHRPLLPSIDTLTIRLGPDGASFPLHHRSASNVALAGGTYHVMPAGVFQPSSVMPWDQSNDFNLWRNVLREYAEEFLGDPEADGSSGEPIDYDGTEPFRTLNQARREGKVRPYCFGIGLDPLTLAGEILSVVVIDADVYDSVFSGMVSRNSEGAVVAGSPGVSSAGIEFTEANVRRLLDNEPLASAAAACLDLAWQHRGLILG
;
A
#
# COMPACT_ATOMS: atom_id res chain seq x y z
N MET A 1 12.11 -2.41 -27.25
CA MET A 1 12.71 -3.66 -27.79
C MET A 1 13.12 -3.56 -29.28
N ALA A 2 12.22 -3.30 -30.24
CA ALA A 2 12.58 -3.27 -31.67
C ALA A 2 13.73 -2.31 -32.03
N ASP A 3 13.72 -1.11 -31.46
CA ASP A 3 14.77 -0.10 -31.69
C ASP A 3 16.06 -0.44 -30.95
N VAL A 4 15.96 -1.10 -29.80
CA VAL A 4 17.11 -1.59 -29.01
C VAL A 4 17.87 -2.66 -29.79
N LEU A 5 17.17 -3.64 -30.38
CA LEU A 5 17.81 -4.68 -31.20
C LEU A 5 18.48 -4.11 -32.45
N LYS A 6 17.86 -3.12 -33.11
CA LYS A 6 18.48 -2.41 -34.25
C LYS A 6 19.72 -1.63 -33.84
N ALA A 7 19.67 -0.92 -32.71
CA ALA A 7 20.77 -0.13 -32.18
C ALA A 7 21.94 -1.04 -31.78
N TYR A 8 21.67 -2.14 -31.08
CA TYR A 8 22.66 -3.14 -30.72
C TYR A 8 23.34 -3.74 -31.95
N ARG A 9 22.56 -4.14 -32.96
CA ARG A 9 23.08 -4.69 -34.21
C ARG A 9 23.97 -3.69 -34.96
N ALA A 10 23.58 -2.42 -35.01
CA ALA A 10 24.36 -1.36 -35.63
C ALA A 10 25.67 -1.09 -34.87
N LEU A 11 25.62 -1.04 -33.54
CA LEU A 11 26.76 -0.80 -32.65
C LEU A 11 27.82 -1.90 -32.77
N HIS A 12 27.38 -3.16 -32.79
CA HIS A 12 28.25 -4.34 -32.85
C HIS A 12 28.56 -4.83 -34.27
N LYS A 13 28.09 -4.11 -35.31
CA LYS A 13 28.27 -4.44 -36.74
C LYS A 13 27.81 -5.86 -37.10
N LEU A 14 26.75 -6.33 -36.47
CA LEU A 14 26.19 -7.66 -36.66
C LEU A 14 25.22 -7.69 -37.85
N LYS A 15 25.13 -8.83 -38.55
CA LYS A 15 24.02 -9.13 -39.47
C LYS A 15 22.84 -9.66 -38.66
N GLN A 16 21.64 -9.67 -39.26
CA GLN A 16 20.46 -10.26 -38.60
C GLN A 16 20.65 -11.73 -38.27
N GLN A 17 21.41 -12.48 -39.09
CA GLN A 17 21.75 -13.87 -38.82
C GLN A 17 22.63 -14.00 -37.58
N ASP A 18 23.66 -13.15 -37.44
CA ASP A 18 24.57 -13.18 -36.29
C ASP A 18 23.83 -12.85 -34.97
N LEU A 19 22.86 -11.94 -35.02
CA LEU A 19 21.98 -11.65 -33.89
C LEU A 19 21.01 -12.81 -33.59
N ALA A 20 20.50 -13.49 -34.62
CA ALA A 20 19.67 -14.68 -34.45
C ALA A 20 20.45 -15.82 -33.75
N ASP A 21 21.68 -16.06 -34.19
CA ASP A 21 22.56 -17.07 -33.61
C ASP A 21 22.90 -16.74 -32.14
N LEU A 22 23.14 -15.46 -31.82
CA LEU A 22 23.39 -14.98 -30.46
C LEU A 22 22.18 -15.19 -29.52
N LEU A 23 20.97 -15.02 -30.03
CA LEU A 23 19.73 -15.12 -29.25
C LEU A 23 19.12 -16.54 -29.27
N GLY A 24 19.63 -17.44 -30.11
CA GLY A 24 19.07 -18.77 -30.33
C GLY A 24 17.73 -18.74 -31.08
N TYR A 25 17.53 -17.73 -31.94
CA TYR A 25 16.36 -17.55 -32.79
C TYR A 25 16.70 -17.75 -34.27
N ASP A 26 15.67 -17.91 -35.10
CA ASP A 26 15.86 -17.85 -36.55
C ASP A 26 15.91 -16.39 -37.05
N GLN A 27 16.60 -16.17 -38.17
CA GLN A 27 16.76 -14.83 -38.77
C GLN A 27 15.42 -14.18 -39.13
N SER A 28 14.41 -14.97 -39.48
CA SER A 28 13.08 -14.45 -39.83
C SER A 28 12.34 -13.93 -38.59
N TYR A 29 12.53 -14.55 -37.44
CA TYR A 29 12.02 -14.12 -36.14
C TYR A 29 12.64 -12.79 -35.72
N VAL A 30 13.97 -12.67 -35.76
CA VAL A 30 14.67 -11.41 -35.47
C VAL A 30 14.20 -10.28 -36.41
N SER A 31 14.01 -10.58 -37.69
CA SER A 31 13.45 -9.63 -38.66
C SER A 31 12.03 -9.18 -38.33
N LEU A 32 11.19 -10.06 -37.76
CA LEU A 32 9.84 -9.69 -37.29
C LEU A 32 9.89 -8.83 -36.02
N LEU A 33 10.82 -9.11 -35.10
CA LEU A 33 11.05 -8.31 -33.90
C LEU A 33 11.54 -6.89 -34.24
N GLU A 34 12.56 -6.74 -35.10
CA GLU A 34 13.06 -5.43 -35.51
C GLU A 34 11.99 -4.59 -36.25
N ARG A 35 11.08 -5.24 -36.97
CA ARG A 35 9.97 -4.56 -37.67
C ARG A 35 8.76 -4.28 -36.77
N GLY A 36 8.81 -4.67 -35.49
CA GLY A 36 7.69 -4.53 -34.55
C GLY A 36 6.47 -5.39 -34.90
N LYS A 37 6.61 -6.35 -35.82
CA LYS A 37 5.53 -7.27 -36.23
C LYS A 37 5.36 -8.45 -35.26
N ARG A 38 6.34 -8.65 -34.37
CA ARG A 38 6.29 -9.63 -33.28
C ARG A 38 6.94 -8.98 -32.06
N ASN A 39 6.36 -9.21 -30.89
CA ASN A 39 6.87 -8.72 -29.63
C ASN A 39 7.03 -9.91 -28.68
N ILE A 40 8.17 -9.95 -27.99
CA ILE A 40 8.41 -10.90 -26.90
C ILE A 40 7.81 -10.26 -25.66
N ARG A 41 6.87 -10.97 -25.06
CA ARG A 41 6.13 -10.54 -23.87
C ARG A 41 6.39 -11.45 -22.68
N ASP A 42 7.06 -12.58 -22.90
CA ASP A 42 7.46 -13.51 -21.87
C ASP A 42 8.65 -12.94 -21.08
N MET A 43 8.48 -12.84 -19.75
CA MET A 43 9.48 -12.24 -18.87
C MET A 43 10.77 -13.06 -18.77
N VAL A 44 10.68 -14.39 -18.89
CA VAL A 44 11.84 -15.28 -18.84
C VAL A 44 12.66 -15.12 -20.12
N GLU A 45 11.99 -15.02 -21.27
CA GLU A 45 12.65 -14.71 -22.54
C GLU A 45 13.26 -13.30 -22.56
N LEU A 46 12.57 -12.28 -22.06
CA LEU A 46 13.10 -10.91 -22.02
C LEU A 46 14.35 -10.82 -21.12
N ARG A 47 14.37 -11.49 -19.96
CA ARG A 47 15.58 -11.57 -19.12
C ARG A 47 16.70 -12.35 -19.78
N ARG A 48 16.37 -13.47 -20.45
CA ARG A 48 17.34 -14.24 -21.22
C ARG A 48 17.97 -13.39 -22.33
N LEU A 49 17.18 -12.53 -22.99
CA LEU A 49 17.65 -11.59 -23.99
C LEU A 49 18.58 -10.52 -23.39
N ALA A 50 18.20 -9.90 -22.27
CA ALA A 50 19.04 -8.91 -21.59
C ALA A 50 20.42 -9.52 -21.26
N HIS A 51 20.43 -10.72 -20.68
CA HIS A 51 21.64 -11.46 -20.38
C HIS A 51 22.45 -11.84 -21.64
N ALA A 52 21.81 -12.34 -22.70
CA ALA A 52 22.49 -12.75 -23.93
C ALA A 52 23.14 -11.56 -24.66
N LEU A 53 22.55 -10.37 -24.55
CA LEU A 53 23.03 -9.14 -25.16
C LEU A 53 23.91 -8.29 -24.22
N ALA A 54 24.12 -8.76 -22.98
CA ALA A 54 24.78 -8.00 -21.92
C ALA A 54 24.21 -6.57 -21.75
N LEU A 55 22.90 -6.42 -21.94
CA LEU A 55 22.17 -5.17 -21.76
C LEU A 55 21.61 -5.10 -20.33
N PRO A 56 21.57 -3.91 -19.71
CA PRO A 56 20.78 -3.68 -18.52
C PRO A 56 19.31 -4.11 -18.73
N GLU A 57 18.71 -4.75 -17.72
CA GLU A 57 17.33 -5.28 -17.82
C GLU A 57 16.32 -4.15 -18.16
N ASP A 58 16.56 -2.93 -17.68
CA ASP A 58 15.77 -1.73 -17.93
C ASP A 58 15.83 -1.23 -19.37
N GLU A 59 16.90 -1.51 -20.12
CA GLU A 59 16.95 -1.21 -21.56
C GLU A 59 15.99 -2.08 -22.39
N LEU A 60 15.61 -3.25 -21.87
CA LEU A 60 14.55 -4.08 -22.46
C LEU A 60 13.17 -3.81 -21.82
N GLY A 61 13.06 -2.81 -20.96
CA GLY A 61 11.83 -2.45 -20.26
C GLY A 61 11.51 -3.38 -19.09
N LEU A 62 12.49 -4.10 -18.55
CA LEU A 62 12.35 -4.87 -17.32
C LEU A 62 12.87 -4.04 -16.16
N LEU A 63 12.12 -3.93 -15.07
CA LEU A 63 12.69 -3.34 -13.86
C LEU A 63 13.94 -4.15 -13.44
N PRO A 64 15.04 -3.50 -13.01
CA PRO A 64 16.19 -4.22 -12.52
C PRO A 64 15.73 -5.18 -11.42
N PRO A 65 16.25 -6.41 -11.37
CA PRO A 65 15.96 -7.29 -10.26
C PRO A 65 16.41 -6.54 -9.01
N ALA A 66 15.50 -6.32 -8.05
CA ALA A 66 15.86 -5.86 -6.71
C ALA A 66 17.04 -6.73 -6.29
N GLU A 67 18.23 -6.14 -6.13
CA GLU A 67 19.51 -6.85 -6.08
C GLU A 67 19.40 -8.13 -5.23
N ALA A 68 19.15 -9.23 -5.93
CA ALA A 68 19.25 -10.57 -5.41
C ALA A 68 20.64 -11.04 -5.82
N THR A 69 21.67 -10.31 -5.40
CA THR A 69 22.98 -10.93 -5.20
C THR A 69 22.86 -11.80 -3.96
N VAL A 70 22.21 -12.94 -4.18
CA VAL A 70 22.38 -14.16 -3.42
C VAL A 70 23.84 -14.58 -3.61
N THR A 71 24.74 -13.95 -2.87
CA THR A 71 25.94 -14.64 -2.45
C THR A 71 25.54 -15.52 -1.28
N VAL A 72 25.21 -16.79 -1.56
CA VAL A 72 25.50 -17.87 -0.61
C VAL A 72 27.03 -17.95 -0.54
N GLY A 73 27.63 -16.95 0.12
CA GLY A 73 29.00 -17.02 0.56
C GLY A 73 29.00 -18.02 1.69
N ALA A 74 29.28 -19.27 1.38
CA ALA A 74 29.76 -20.25 2.33
C ALA A 74 31.11 -19.75 2.88
N SER A 75 31.07 -18.77 3.78
CA SER A 75 32.15 -18.55 4.72
C SER A 75 31.88 -19.50 5.88
N ALA A 76 32.53 -20.66 5.83
CA ALA A 76 32.74 -21.46 7.01
C ALA A 76 33.59 -20.63 7.99
N GLY A 77 32.90 -19.90 8.87
CA GLY A 77 33.50 -19.01 9.85
C GLY A 77 32.60 -18.90 11.07
N GLU A 78 32.90 -19.76 12.05
CA GLU A 78 32.47 -19.75 13.45
C GLU A 78 30.95 -19.83 13.76
N SER A 79 30.54 -21.05 14.06
CA SER A 79 29.26 -21.46 14.61
C SER A 79 28.91 -20.76 15.94
N GLY A 80 28.04 -19.76 15.89
CA GLY A 80 27.16 -19.41 17.01
C GLY A 80 26.07 -20.47 17.15
N LYS A 81 26.22 -21.40 18.10
CA LYS A 81 25.28 -22.50 18.36
C LYS A 81 23.93 -21.99 18.90
N GLY A 82 23.04 -21.54 18.03
CA GLY A 82 21.60 -21.57 18.33
C GLY A 82 21.09 -23.00 18.18
N SER A 83 20.62 -23.63 19.25
CA SER A 83 19.95 -24.93 19.15
C SER A 83 18.69 -24.81 18.28
N PRO A 84 18.35 -25.79 17.42
CA PRO A 84 17.07 -25.82 16.70
C PRO A 84 15.85 -25.61 17.61
N LEU A 85 15.93 -26.05 18.87
CA LEU A 85 14.89 -25.81 19.88
C LEU A 85 14.77 -24.33 20.25
N ALA A 86 15.88 -23.60 20.37
CA ALA A 86 15.88 -22.17 20.66
C ALA A 86 15.26 -21.36 19.51
N ALA A 87 15.52 -21.76 18.25
CA ALA A 87 14.86 -21.15 17.09
C ALA A 87 13.35 -21.40 17.10
N LEU A 88 12.90 -22.62 17.41
CA LEU A 88 11.47 -22.93 17.53
C LEU A 88 10.78 -22.12 18.64
N ASP A 89 11.42 -21.96 19.79
CA ASP A 89 10.90 -21.15 20.90
C ASP A 89 10.81 -19.67 20.54
N ASP A 90 11.83 -19.13 19.87
CA ASP A 90 11.84 -17.74 19.39
C ASP A 90 10.74 -17.49 18.36
N GLN A 91 10.59 -18.38 17.39
CA GLN A 91 9.51 -18.30 16.39
C GLN A 91 8.12 -18.42 17.03
N ARG A 92 7.96 -19.24 18.09
CA ARG A 92 6.69 -19.33 18.83
C ARG A 92 6.36 -18.02 19.55
N ARG A 93 7.33 -17.40 20.23
CA ARG A 93 7.14 -16.08 20.87
C ARG A 93 6.82 -15.00 19.84
N TRP A 94 7.56 -14.97 18.73
CA TRP A 94 7.35 -14.00 17.66
C TRP A 94 5.94 -14.09 17.05
N ARG A 95 5.42 -15.31 16.80
CA ARG A 95 4.01 -15.50 16.37
C ARG A 95 3.02 -15.02 17.44
N MET A 96 3.31 -15.25 18.72
CA MET A 96 2.46 -14.75 19.80
C MET A 96 2.41 -13.22 19.79
N THR A 97 3.57 -12.54 19.69
CA THR A 97 3.63 -11.08 19.59
C THR A 97 2.80 -10.54 18.45
N ARG A 98 2.86 -11.16 17.26
CA ARG A 98 2.02 -10.77 16.11
C ARG A 98 0.53 -10.94 16.36
N ARG A 99 0.12 -12.02 17.01
CA ARG A 99 -1.28 -12.22 17.39
C ARG A 99 -1.76 -11.15 18.36
N GLU A 100 -0.96 -10.83 19.37
CA GLU A 100 -1.31 -9.79 20.35
C GLU A 100 -1.30 -8.38 19.72
N LEU A 101 -0.33 -8.09 18.84
CA LEU A 101 -0.32 -6.87 18.02
C LEU A 101 -1.64 -6.69 17.27
N ASN A 102 -2.10 -7.74 16.58
CA ASN A 102 -3.34 -7.66 15.81
C ASN A 102 -4.58 -7.58 16.70
N ARG A 103 -4.60 -8.27 17.84
CA ARG A 103 -5.71 -8.25 18.80
C ARG A 103 -5.87 -6.89 19.48
N HIS A 104 -4.77 -6.21 19.77
CA HIS A 104 -4.73 -4.97 20.54
C HIS A 104 -4.32 -3.75 19.71
N ARG A 105 -4.54 -3.80 18.39
CA ARG A 105 -4.09 -2.77 17.46
C ARG A 105 -4.56 -1.38 17.85
N ALA A 106 -5.83 -1.21 18.23
CA ALA A 106 -6.38 0.08 18.64
C ALA A 106 -5.70 0.67 19.88
N ASP A 107 -5.38 -0.16 20.88
CA ASP A 107 -4.68 0.30 22.10
C ASP A 107 -3.23 0.68 21.79
N LEU A 108 -2.56 -0.13 20.98
CA LEU A 108 -1.19 0.13 20.53
C LEU A 108 -1.09 1.38 19.63
N THR A 109 -2.09 1.66 18.79
CA THR A 109 -2.22 2.91 18.03
C THR A 109 -2.32 4.12 18.96
N LYS A 110 -3.10 4.04 20.05
CA LYS A 110 -3.18 5.10 21.06
C LYS A 110 -1.85 5.31 21.77
N ALA A 111 -1.16 4.23 22.14
CA ALA A 111 0.17 4.31 22.74
C ALA A 111 1.16 4.97 21.77
N ALA A 112 1.24 4.47 20.53
CA ALA A 112 2.15 4.98 19.52
C ALA A 112 1.92 6.46 19.21
N ALA A 113 0.65 6.92 19.21
CA ALA A 113 0.32 8.32 19.04
C ALA A 113 0.95 9.21 20.12
N ARG A 114 1.00 8.76 21.37
CA ARG A 114 1.57 9.52 22.50
C ARG A 114 3.08 9.72 22.42
N LEU A 115 3.78 8.88 21.65
CA LEU A 115 5.22 9.04 21.40
C LEU A 115 5.55 10.30 20.59
N TYR A 116 4.56 10.90 19.90
CA TYR A 116 4.73 12.10 19.08
C TYR A 116 3.80 13.23 19.56
N PRO A 117 4.07 13.84 20.73
CA PRO A 117 3.25 14.92 21.25
C PRO A 117 3.29 16.18 20.37
N ASP A 118 4.40 16.40 19.66
CA ASP A 118 4.64 17.59 18.84
C ASP A 118 4.10 17.47 17.40
N ALA A 119 3.64 16.28 17.00
CA ALA A 119 3.06 16.07 15.68
C ALA A 119 1.59 16.51 15.63
N SER A 120 1.20 17.19 14.55
CA SER A 120 -0.20 17.53 14.28
C SER A 120 -1.05 16.27 14.08
N ARG A 121 -2.38 16.42 14.22
CA ARG A 121 -3.36 15.35 13.99
C ARG A 121 -4.25 15.66 12.80
N ALA A 122 -4.56 14.65 12.01
CA ALA A 122 -5.56 14.78 10.95
C ALA A 122 -6.96 14.74 11.56
N GLY A 123 -7.63 15.90 11.62
CA GLY A 123 -8.88 16.05 12.37
C GLY A 123 -8.72 15.67 13.86
N ASN A 124 -9.76 15.10 14.46
CA ASN A 124 -9.76 14.59 15.83
C ASN A 124 -9.32 13.11 15.92
N SER A 125 -8.46 12.66 15.01
CA SER A 125 -8.03 11.26 14.91
C SER A 125 -6.61 11.05 15.48
N PRO A 126 -6.18 9.79 15.71
CA PRO A 126 -4.82 9.50 16.13
C PRO A 126 -3.79 9.60 14.97
N VAL A 127 -4.22 9.79 13.72
CA VAL A 127 -3.34 9.90 12.54
C VAL A 127 -2.39 11.08 12.71
N LEU A 128 -1.09 10.81 12.57
CA LEU A 128 -0.03 11.82 12.62
C LEU A 128 0.00 12.59 11.30
N THR A 129 0.17 13.90 11.34
CA THR A 129 0.35 14.72 10.13
C THR A 129 1.23 15.94 10.42
N ARG A 130 1.45 16.76 9.41
CA ARG A 130 1.99 18.12 9.51
C ARG A 130 0.98 19.08 8.93
N GLU A 131 1.00 20.33 9.40
CA GLU A 131 0.11 21.37 8.87
C GLU A 131 0.24 21.50 7.34
N SER A 132 1.46 21.40 6.81
CA SER A 132 1.73 21.45 5.37
C SER A 132 1.29 20.22 4.57
N TRP A 133 0.83 19.15 5.23
CA TRP A 133 0.31 17.92 4.58
C TRP A 133 -1.22 17.85 4.60
N MET A 134 -1.87 18.78 5.30
CA MET A 134 -3.33 18.89 5.35
C MET A 134 -3.79 20.10 4.56
N TRP A 135 -4.84 19.92 3.76
CA TRP A 135 -5.39 21.00 2.95
C TRP A 135 -6.46 21.76 3.75
N PRO A 136 -6.48 23.10 3.70
CA PRO A 136 -7.50 23.89 4.41
C PRO A 136 -8.93 23.57 3.97
N GLU A 137 -9.09 23.19 2.70
CA GLU A 137 -10.34 22.73 2.10
C GLU A 137 -10.09 21.43 1.33
N PRO A 138 -11.09 20.55 1.17
CA PRO A 138 -10.93 19.32 0.40
C PRO A 138 -10.64 19.64 -1.06
N VAL A 139 -9.60 19.03 -1.61
CA VAL A 139 -9.11 19.27 -2.98
C VAL A 139 -9.60 18.17 -3.91
N ASP A 140 -10.14 18.51 -5.08
CA ASP A 140 -10.51 17.50 -6.08
C ASP A 140 -9.26 16.72 -6.52
N PHE A 141 -9.36 15.40 -6.69
CA PHE A 141 -8.23 14.58 -7.13
C PHE A 141 -7.55 15.08 -8.42
N ALA A 142 -8.27 15.76 -9.31
CA ALA A 142 -7.74 16.32 -10.54
C ALA A 142 -6.84 17.54 -10.33
N ASP A 143 -6.96 18.21 -9.18
CA ASP A 143 -6.18 19.39 -8.81
C ASP A 143 -4.92 19.04 -8.00
N ILE A 144 -4.61 17.74 -7.86
CA ILE A 144 -3.39 17.25 -7.20
C ILE A 144 -2.39 16.84 -8.29
N GLU A 145 -1.27 17.54 -8.35
CA GLU A 145 -0.19 17.21 -9.27
C GLU A 145 0.56 15.96 -8.76
N LEU A 146 0.58 14.90 -9.57
CA LEU A 146 1.45 13.73 -9.32
C LEU A 146 2.72 13.85 -10.16
N ALA A 147 3.88 13.91 -9.51
CA ALA A 147 5.16 13.98 -10.17
C ALA A 147 5.94 12.67 -10.05
N TRP A 148 6.43 12.15 -11.17
CA TRP A 148 7.28 10.96 -11.19
C TRP A 148 8.76 11.33 -11.18
N LEU A 149 9.52 10.79 -10.23
CA LEU A 149 10.98 10.95 -10.13
C LEU A 149 11.67 9.69 -10.65
N THR A 150 12.37 9.81 -11.78
CA THR A 150 13.04 8.68 -12.45
C THR A 150 14.30 8.21 -11.73
N GLN A 151 14.93 9.07 -10.95
CA GLN A 151 16.10 8.74 -10.12
C GLN A 151 15.81 9.11 -8.68
N THR A 152 15.99 8.15 -7.78
CA THR A 152 15.66 8.30 -6.36
C THR A 152 16.76 7.66 -5.53
N SER A 153 17.06 8.26 -4.39
CA SER A 153 18.00 7.65 -3.44
C SER A 153 17.32 6.51 -2.68
N PRO A 154 18.03 5.40 -2.43
CA PRO A 154 17.51 4.35 -1.57
C PRO A 154 17.26 4.93 -0.15
N PRO A 155 16.28 4.38 0.60
CA PRO A 155 16.06 4.80 1.97
C PRO A 155 17.25 4.43 2.86
N GLU A 156 17.51 5.22 3.90
CA GLU A 156 18.58 4.95 4.87
C GLU A 156 18.23 3.80 5.82
N VAL A 157 16.95 3.70 6.18
CA VAL A 157 16.41 2.63 7.05
C VAL A 157 15.59 1.65 6.23
N THR A 158 15.98 0.38 6.32
CA THR A 158 15.45 -0.73 5.52
C THR A 158 14.84 -1.86 6.36
N GLY A 159 15.00 -1.82 7.69
CA GLY A 159 14.57 -2.88 8.62
C GLY A 159 15.56 -4.02 8.75
N ARG A 160 16.77 -3.87 8.19
CA ARG A 160 17.87 -4.85 8.26
C ARG A 160 18.87 -4.51 9.37
N GLU A 161 18.79 -3.29 9.89
CA GLU A 161 19.75 -2.70 10.82
C GLU A 161 19.75 -3.45 12.16
N ARG A 162 20.82 -3.25 12.94
CA ARG A 162 21.00 -3.91 14.24
C ARG A 162 19.83 -3.62 15.19
N GLN A 163 19.31 -2.40 15.16
CA GLN A 163 18.19 -1.94 15.96
C GLN A 163 16.91 -2.75 15.66
N ALA A 164 16.76 -3.26 14.43
CA ALA A 164 15.66 -4.12 14.02
C ALA A 164 15.89 -5.62 14.33
N GLU A 165 17.00 -6.02 14.98
CA GLU A 165 17.24 -7.44 15.32
C GLU A 165 16.19 -8.00 16.29
N GLY A 166 15.64 -7.17 17.18
CA GLY A 166 14.64 -7.59 18.17
C GLY A 166 13.32 -8.04 17.55
N VAL A 167 12.95 -7.50 16.40
CA VAL A 167 11.68 -7.80 15.71
C VAL A 167 11.80 -8.93 14.69
N ARG A 168 13.03 -9.38 14.38
CA ARG A 168 13.29 -10.52 13.51
C ARG A 168 13.50 -11.76 14.39
N PRO A 169 12.84 -12.90 14.15
CA PRO A 169 13.07 -14.12 14.93
C PRO A 169 14.29 -14.88 14.42
N LEU A 170 14.74 -15.88 15.18
CA LEU A 170 15.77 -16.83 14.74
C LEU A 170 15.24 -17.73 13.61
N ALA A 171 16.03 -17.89 12.56
CA ALA A 171 15.82 -18.89 11.52
C ALA A 171 16.39 -20.26 11.94
N PRO A 172 15.99 -21.37 11.28
CA PRO A 172 16.38 -22.73 11.69
C PRO A 172 17.90 -22.98 11.77
N HIS A 173 18.69 -22.23 10.99
CA HIS A 173 20.15 -22.30 11.00
C HIS A 173 20.82 -21.53 12.15
N GLY A 174 20.04 -20.91 13.04
CA GLY A 174 20.56 -20.30 14.27
C GLY A 174 20.90 -18.81 14.19
N THR A 175 20.94 -18.19 13.01
CA THR A 175 20.99 -16.73 12.85
C THR A 175 19.57 -16.14 12.68
N LYS A 176 19.41 -14.84 12.95
CA LYS A 176 18.14 -14.11 12.75
C LYS A 176 17.77 -14.07 11.26
N PHE A 177 16.47 -14.01 10.96
CA PHE A 177 16.03 -13.69 9.59
C PHE A 177 16.60 -12.35 9.16
N ASP A 178 16.92 -12.23 7.88
CA ASP A 178 17.52 -11.03 7.32
C ASP A 178 16.50 -9.89 7.22
N ARG A 179 15.25 -10.22 6.88
CA ARG A 179 14.12 -9.29 6.76
C ARG A 179 12.92 -9.74 7.60
N TYR A 180 12.12 -8.79 8.07
CA TYR A 180 10.92 -9.08 8.84
C TYR A 180 9.88 -9.83 7.97
N THR A 181 9.67 -9.38 6.74
CA THR A 181 8.78 -10.00 5.74
C THR A 181 9.22 -11.42 5.37
N GLN A 182 10.52 -11.72 5.40
CA GLN A 182 11.04 -13.08 5.23
C GLN A 182 10.56 -13.98 6.39
N ALA A 183 10.60 -13.48 7.62
CA ALA A 183 10.07 -14.19 8.78
C ALA A 183 8.56 -14.44 8.64
N ILE A 184 7.78 -13.43 8.22
CA ILE A 184 6.34 -13.61 7.92
C ILE A 184 6.13 -14.75 6.94
N ARG A 185 6.80 -14.71 5.79
CA ARG A 185 6.62 -15.71 4.73
C ARG A 185 6.95 -17.14 5.17
N MET A 186 7.91 -17.31 6.06
CA MET A 186 8.39 -18.64 6.47
C MET A 186 7.69 -19.17 7.73
N ILE A 187 7.22 -18.28 8.59
CA ILE A 187 6.74 -18.63 9.94
C ILE A 187 5.23 -18.44 10.06
N ASP A 188 4.67 -17.40 9.45
CA ASP A 188 3.30 -16.95 9.68
C ASP A 188 2.68 -16.40 8.39
N ARG A 189 2.73 -17.20 7.32
CA ARG A 189 2.40 -16.78 5.96
C ARG A 189 0.89 -16.52 5.81
N PRO A 190 0.46 -15.29 5.47
CA PRO A 190 -0.93 -15.00 5.11
C PRO A 190 -1.33 -15.66 3.77
N SER A 191 -2.63 -15.74 3.51
CA SER A 191 -3.19 -16.24 2.25
C SER A 191 -2.71 -15.41 1.04
N LEU A 192 -2.75 -14.09 1.15
CA LEU A 192 -2.21 -13.13 0.19
C LEU A 192 -1.02 -12.41 0.81
N PHE A 193 0.19 -12.66 0.29
CA PHE A 193 1.43 -12.04 0.75
C PHE A 193 2.45 -12.03 -0.39
N VAL A 194 2.28 -11.06 -1.29
CA VAL A 194 3.04 -10.90 -2.52
C VAL A 194 3.84 -9.61 -2.44
N ASN A 195 5.09 -9.64 -2.89
CA ASN A 195 5.88 -8.43 -3.00
C ASN A 195 5.60 -7.77 -4.35
N ARG A 196 4.87 -6.65 -4.34
CA ARG A 196 4.52 -5.88 -5.53
C ARG A 196 5.34 -4.58 -5.58
N PRO A 197 5.70 -4.08 -6.79
CA PRO A 197 6.16 -2.71 -6.95
C PRO A 197 5.07 -1.75 -6.48
N SER A 198 5.46 -0.63 -5.89
CA SER A 198 4.53 0.36 -5.36
C SER A 198 5.09 1.78 -5.47
N PHE A 199 4.21 2.78 -5.39
CA PHE A 199 4.59 4.18 -5.53
C PHE A 199 5.03 4.74 -4.17
N ARG A 200 6.35 4.93 -4.00
CA ARG A 200 6.95 5.54 -2.81
C ARG A 200 6.74 7.04 -2.84
N LEU A 201 6.14 7.61 -1.81
CA LEU A 201 6.07 9.06 -1.63
C LEU A 201 7.46 9.59 -1.23
N LEU A 202 7.92 10.63 -1.92
CA LEU A 202 9.25 11.23 -1.75
C LEU A 202 9.19 12.71 -1.40
N ASP A 203 8.12 13.40 -1.79
CA ASP A 203 7.92 14.81 -1.47
C ASP A 203 6.44 15.16 -1.42
N VAL A 204 6.09 16.10 -0.55
CA VAL A 204 4.76 16.72 -0.43
C VAL A 204 4.97 18.23 -0.45
N ALA A 205 4.62 18.85 -1.57
CA ALA A 205 4.83 20.26 -1.83
C ALA A 205 3.54 20.94 -2.31
N GLN A 206 3.64 22.23 -2.59
CA GLN A 206 2.61 22.98 -3.31
C GLN A 206 3.24 23.66 -4.53
N THR A 207 2.57 23.58 -5.68
CA THR A 207 2.93 24.29 -6.91
C THR A 207 1.76 25.21 -7.27
N GLU A 208 1.99 26.51 -7.37
CA GLU A 208 0.95 27.48 -7.76
C GLU A 208 -0.33 27.42 -6.88
N GLY A 209 -0.18 27.04 -5.60
CA GLY A 209 -1.30 26.88 -4.66
C GLY A 209 -2.00 25.52 -4.70
N HIS A 210 -1.60 24.63 -5.61
CA HIS A 210 -2.11 23.27 -5.74
C HIS A 210 -1.18 22.25 -5.08
N PRO A 211 -1.71 21.21 -4.42
CA PRO A 211 -0.90 20.11 -3.89
C PRO A 211 -0.08 19.42 -4.98
N LYS A 212 1.19 19.14 -4.68
CA LYS A 212 2.09 18.34 -5.50
C LYS A 212 2.67 17.19 -4.70
N LEU A 213 2.48 15.97 -5.18
CA LEU A 213 2.99 14.75 -4.57
C LEU A 213 4.02 14.13 -5.52
N SER A 214 5.28 14.01 -5.06
CA SER A 214 6.33 13.40 -5.86
C SER A 214 6.56 11.95 -5.44
N PHE A 215 6.64 11.06 -6.42
CA PHE A 215 6.77 9.62 -6.20
C PHE A 215 7.96 9.02 -6.93
N GLY A 216 8.45 7.91 -6.37
CA GLY A 216 9.38 6.99 -7.01
C GLY A 216 8.96 5.54 -6.76
N TYR A 217 9.90 4.62 -6.94
CA TYR A 217 9.64 3.20 -6.70
C TYR A 217 10.02 2.75 -5.28
N THR A 218 9.21 1.84 -4.76
CA THR A 218 9.57 0.92 -3.68
C THR A 218 8.84 -0.41 -3.90
N THR A 219 8.94 -1.33 -2.95
CA THR A 219 8.15 -2.55 -2.93
C THR A 219 7.34 -2.63 -1.65
N TYR A 220 6.20 -3.34 -1.69
CA TYR A 220 5.39 -3.59 -0.50
C TYR A 220 6.21 -4.15 0.67
N PHE A 221 7.18 -5.04 0.39
CA PHE A 221 8.03 -5.61 1.43
C PHE A 221 9.04 -4.63 2.01
N ASP A 222 9.57 -3.68 1.24
CA ASP A 222 10.47 -2.66 1.80
C ASP A 222 9.73 -1.78 2.80
N MET A 223 8.47 -1.39 2.51
CA MET A 223 7.63 -0.70 3.49
C MET A 223 7.32 -1.60 4.69
N ALA A 224 6.87 -2.83 4.46
CA ALA A 224 6.44 -3.73 5.54
C ALA A 224 7.61 -4.14 6.46
N ASP A 225 8.84 -4.24 5.95
CA ASP A 225 10.02 -4.54 6.77
C ASP A 225 10.28 -3.47 7.84
N VAL A 226 9.92 -2.21 7.56
CA VAL A 226 10.02 -1.10 8.51
C VAL A 226 8.72 -0.94 9.30
N CYS A 227 7.60 -0.75 8.62
CA CYS A 227 6.35 -0.31 9.24
C CYS A 227 5.75 -1.38 10.16
N GLU A 228 5.73 -2.65 9.72
CA GLU A 228 5.28 -3.74 10.58
C GLU A 228 6.33 -4.11 11.63
N GLY A 229 7.60 -3.84 11.36
CA GLY A 229 8.68 -4.01 12.33
C GLY A 229 8.51 -3.08 13.53
N VAL A 230 8.29 -1.78 13.32
CA VAL A 230 8.10 -0.82 14.43
C VAL A 230 6.79 -1.07 15.20
N ALA A 231 5.74 -1.56 14.52
CA ALA A 231 4.52 -1.99 15.18
C ALA A 231 4.75 -3.24 16.05
N HIS A 232 5.52 -4.21 15.54
CA HIS A 232 5.93 -5.39 16.30
C HIS A 232 6.78 -5.03 17.52
N GLU A 233 7.71 -4.10 17.37
CA GLU A 233 8.56 -3.61 18.47
C GLU A 233 7.71 -3.06 19.61
N LEU A 234 6.74 -2.19 19.28
CA LEU A 234 5.84 -1.60 20.27
C LEU A 234 5.00 -2.66 20.99
N ALA A 235 4.47 -3.64 20.25
CA ALA A 235 3.74 -4.76 20.84
C ALA A 235 4.64 -5.60 21.75
N SER A 236 5.87 -5.87 21.33
CA SER A 236 6.87 -6.59 22.12
C SER A 236 7.18 -5.86 23.43
N ALA A 237 7.41 -4.55 23.37
CA ALA A 237 7.66 -3.71 24.55
C ALA A 237 6.47 -3.69 25.51
N TRP A 238 5.23 -3.69 25.01
CA TRP A 238 4.07 -3.78 25.89
C TRP A 238 3.94 -5.16 26.55
N LEU A 239 4.22 -6.24 25.80
CA LEU A 239 4.17 -7.60 26.34
C LEU A 239 5.18 -7.85 27.45
N THR A 240 6.35 -7.20 27.43
CA THR A 240 7.34 -7.33 28.52
C THR A 240 6.85 -6.73 29.83
N THR A 241 5.90 -5.80 29.80
CA THR A 241 5.22 -5.25 30.99
C THR A 241 4.17 -6.20 31.58
N GLY A 242 3.86 -7.31 30.91
CA GLY A 242 2.73 -8.17 31.24
C GLY A 242 1.39 -7.59 30.78
N ILE A 243 1.38 -6.77 29.72
CA ILE A 243 0.19 -6.10 29.17
C ILE A 243 -0.41 -5.13 30.21
N ASP A 244 0.45 -4.32 30.86
CA ASP A 244 0.00 -3.32 31.82
C ASP A 244 -0.79 -2.23 31.08
N PRO A 245 -2.08 -1.99 31.40
CA PRO A 245 -2.86 -0.92 30.78
C PRO A 245 -2.25 0.47 31.02
N ALA A 246 -1.50 0.67 32.10
CA ALA A 246 -0.85 1.95 32.38
C ALA A 246 0.21 2.31 31.33
N TRP A 247 0.89 1.31 30.76
CA TRP A 247 1.92 1.52 29.73
C TRP A 247 1.36 2.14 28.45
N ILE A 248 0.09 1.86 28.10
CA ILE A 248 -0.58 2.50 26.95
C ILE A 248 -0.70 4.03 27.13
N GLY A 249 -0.80 4.48 28.39
CA GLY A 249 -0.88 5.89 28.73
C GLY A 249 0.46 6.62 28.71
N ASP A 250 1.57 5.90 28.90
CA ASP A 250 2.93 6.45 29.02
C ASP A 250 3.98 5.49 28.42
N PRO A 251 3.96 5.29 27.09
CA PRO A 251 4.94 4.43 26.43
C PRO A 251 6.31 5.11 26.39
N SER A 252 7.37 4.32 26.61
CA SER A 252 8.75 4.82 26.68
C SER A 252 9.54 4.50 25.42
N TRP A 253 10.33 5.47 24.96
CA TRP A 253 11.31 5.31 23.87
C TRP A 253 12.44 4.34 24.21
N ALA A 254 12.73 4.10 25.49
CA ALA A 254 13.86 3.27 25.93
C ALA A 254 13.81 1.83 25.41
N GLU A 255 12.61 1.28 25.25
CA GLU A 255 12.37 -0.08 24.78
C GLU A 255 12.09 -0.15 23.27
N LEU A 256 12.29 0.96 22.53
CA LEU A 256 11.93 1.09 21.12
C LEU A 256 13.13 1.52 20.24
N PRO A 257 14.25 0.76 20.22
CA PRO A 257 15.44 1.13 19.47
C PRO A 257 15.23 1.22 17.95
N PHE A 258 14.36 0.38 17.36
CA PHE A 258 14.08 0.42 15.92
C PHE A 258 13.22 1.62 15.55
N ARG A 259 12.16 1.90 16.31
CA ARG A 259 11.36 3.12 16.13
C ARG A 259 12.20 4.38 16.39
N SER A 260 13.13 4.34 17.34
CA SER A 260 14.07 5.44 17.57
C SER A 260 15.00 5.66 16.39
N LEU A 261 15.43 4.59 15.70
CA LEU A 261 16.25 4.68 14.48
C LEU A 261 15.48 5.32 13.31
N VAL A 262 14.17 5.09 13.22
CA VAL A 262 13.30 5.76 12.23
C VAL A 262 13.29 7.28 12.44
N GLY A 263 13.45 7.76 13.67
CA GLY A 263 13.56 9.20 13.94
C GLY A 263 12.28 9.97 13.58
N ASP A 264 12.43 11.05 12.83
CA ASP A 264 11.31 11.88 12.35
C ASP A 264 10.44 11.09 11.35
N PRO A 265 9.19 10.74 11.69
CA PRO A 265 8.36 9.91 10.82
C PRO A 265 7.94 10.62 9.53
N PHE A 266 8.20 11.93 9.41
CA PHE A 266 7.89 12.71 8.22
C PHE A 266 9.10 12.93 7.31
N ASP A 267 10.29 12.42 7.69
CA ASP A 267 11.44 12.38 6.78
C ASP A 267 11.22 11.29 5.72
N LEU A 268 10.82 11.73 4.52
CA LEU A 268 10.50 10.88 3.38
C LEU A 268 11.75 10.24 2.74
N ALA A 269 12.94 10.82 2.96
CA ALA A 269 14.19 10.29 2.46
C ALA A 269 14.68 9.12 3.33
N HIS A 270 14.45 9.21 4.65
CA HIS A 270 15.01 8.29 5.64
C HIS A 270 14.47 6.86 5.56
N ARG A 271 13.21 6.67 5.17
CA ARG A 271 12.57 5.33 5.09
C ARG A 271 11.64 5.21 3.87
N PRO A 272 11.29 3.99 3.45
CA PRO A 272 10.26 3.80 2.43
C PRO A 272 8.88 4.20 2.98
N LEU A 273 8.22 5.14 2.33
CA LEU A 273 6.84 5.53 2.63
C LEU A 273 5.95 5.19 1.45
N LEU A 274 5.11 4.18 1.64
CA LEU A 274 4.14 3.73 0.67
C LEU A 274 2.74 4.06 1.21
N PRO A 275 2.02 5.03 0.63
CA PRO A 275 0.71 5.38 1.11
C PRO A 275 -0.37 4.41 0.63
N SER A 276 -1.35 4.15 1.49
CA SER A 276 -2.68 3.69 1.05
C SER A 276 -3.56 4.89 0.70
N ILE A 277 -4.57 4.70 -0.14
CA ILE A 277 -5.63 5.69 -0.38
C ILE A 277 -6.87 5.20 0.35
N ASP A 278 -7.17 5.86 1.46
CA ASP A 278 -8.31 5.56 2.33
C ASP A 278 -9.49 6.44 1.95
N THR A 279 -10.56 5.82 1.47
CA THR A 279 -11.67 6.54 0.85
C THR A 279 -12.97 6.30 1.60
N LEU A 280 -13.51 7.34 2.25
CA LEU A 280 -14.90 7.30 2.69
C LEU A 280 -15.83 7.46 1.48
N THR A 281 -16.64 6.45 1.18
CA THR A 281 -17.64 6.55 0.11
C THR A 281 -18.96 7.04 0.67
N ILE A 282 -19.48 8.17 0.17
CA ILE A 282 -20.77 8.73 0.57
C ILE A 282 -21.75 8.59 -0.59
N ARG A 283 -22.85 7.89 -0.35
CA ARG A 283 -24.05 7.93 -1.20
C ARG A 283 -24.88 9.15 -0.84
N LEU A 284 -25.17 10.03 -1.80
CA LEU A 284 -25.99 11.22 -1.61
C LEU A 284 -27.33 11.09 -2.34
N GLY A 285 -28.43 10.97 -1.57
CA GLY A 285 -29.79 10.88 -2.11
C GLY A 285 -30.71 12.00 -1.62
N PRO A 286 -31.96 12.05 -2.13
CA PRO A 286 -32.96 13.02 -1.69
C PRO A 286 -33.33 12.86 -0.21
N ASP A 287 -33.21 11.63 0.33
CA ASP A 287 -33.50 11.29 1.73
C ASP A 287 -32.30 11.57 2.66
N GLY A 288 -31.17 12.04 2.12
CA GLY A 288 -29.95 12.33 2.87
C GLY A 288 -28.72 11.55 2.38
N ALA A 289 -27.61 11.76 3.09
CA ALA A 289 -26.34 11.11 2.84
C ALA A 289 -26.16 9.86 3.72
N SER A 290 -25.51 8.83 3.19
CA SER A 290 -25.17 7.59 3.89
C SER A 290 -23.84 7.03 3.40
N PHE A 291 -23.22 6.14 4.17
CA PHE A 291 -21.92 5.55 3.83
C PHE A 291 -21.80 4.11 4.33
N PRO A 292 -21.11 3.21 3.60
CA PRO A 292 -20.72 1.91 4.12
C PRO A 292 -19.44 2.02 4.96
N LEU A 293 -19.25 1.05 5.85
CA LEU A 293 -17.95 0.75 6.45
C LEU A 293 -17.62 -0.71 6.20
N HIS A 294 -16.33 -1.01 6.13
CA HIS A 294 -15.83 -2.38 6.05
C HIS A 294 -15.41 -2.87 7.44
N HIS A 295 -15.90 -4.03 7.85
CA HIS A 295 -15.48 -4.67 9.10
C HIS A 295 -14.51 -5.81 8.77
N ARG A 296 -13.22 -5.57 9.00
CA ARG A 296 -12.15 -6.53 8.66
C ARG A 296 -12.26 -7.80 9.49
N SER A 297 -12.33 -8.95 8.81
CA SER A 297 -12.43 -10.26 9.46
C SER A 297 -11.12 -10.61 10.15
N ALA A 298 -11.17 -10.92 11.46
CA ALA A 298 -10.00 -11.30 12.26
C ALA A 298 -9.25 -12.56 11.75
N SER A 299 -9.80 -13.31 10.80
CA SER A 299 -9.27 -14.59 10.33
C SER A 299 -8.50 -14.56 9.00
N ASN A 300 -8.62 -13.52 8.17
CA ASN A 300 -8.23 -13.60 6.75
C ASN A 300 -7.23 -12.55 6.25
N VAL A 301 -6.89 -11.53 7.06
CA VAL A 301 -6.04 -10.41 6.61
C VAL A 301 -4.72 -10.39 7.39
N ALA A 302 -3.62 -10.07 6.71
CA ALA A 302 -2.29 -9.96 7.32
C ALA A 302 -2.19 -8.81 8.36
N LEU A 303 -3.13 -7.86 8.31
CA LEU A 303 -3.16 -6.59 9.04
C LEU A 303 -4.59 -6.27 9.57
N ALA A 304 -4.69 -5.75 10.80
CA ALA A 304 -5.87 -5.10 11.39
C ALA A 304 -7.20 -5.89 11.43
N GLY A 305 -7.24 -7.02 12.14
CA GLY A 305 -8.50 -7.76 12.40
C GLY A 305 -9.38 -7.13 13.49
N GLY A 306 -10.71 -7.10 13.30
CA GLY A 306 -11.67 -6.65 14.32
C GLY A 306 -11.89 -5.14 14.43
N THR A 307 -11.46 -4.38 13.42
CA THR A 307 -11.65 -2.93 13.32
C THR A 307 -12.54 -2.56 12.14
N TYR A 308 -13.28 -1.47 12.27
CA TYR A 308 -13.99 -0.82 11.17
C TYR A 308 -13.03 0.03 10.35
N HIS A 309 -13.12 -0.04 9.04
CA HIS A 309 -12.37 0.78 8.10
C HIS A 309 -13.32 1.46 7.11
N VAL A 310 -12.80 2.48 6.43
CA VAL A 310 -13.46 3.06 5.27
C VAL A 310 -13.35 2.09 4.11
N MET A 311 -14.17 2.31 3.09
CA MET A 311 -14.27 1.42 1.95
C MET A 311 -14.47 2.29 0.70
N PRO A 312 -13.56 2.22 -0.29
CA PRO A 312 -12.37 1.36 -0.32
C PRO A 312 -11.16 1.89 0.48
N ALA A 313 -10.18 1.02 0.71
CA ALA A 313 -8.86 1.34 1.26
C ALA A 313 -7.77 0.45 0.64
N GLY A 314 -6.91 1.02 -0.20
CA GLY A 314 -5.93 0.25 -0.97
C GLY A 314 -4.58 0.93 -1.14
N VAL A 315 -3.52 0.12 -1.20
CA VAL A 315 -2.13 0.58 -1.37
C VAL A 315 -1.97 1.27 -2.73
N PHE A 316 -1.35 2.45 -2.78
CA PHE A 316 -1.10 3.14 -4.05
C PHE A 316 0.03 2.45 -4.84
N GLN A 317 -0.37 1.60 -5.78
CA GLN A 317 0.54 0.76 -6.55
C GLN A 317 0.05 0.57 -7.99
N PRO A 318 0.95 0.23 -8.94
CA PRO A 318 0.54 -0.22 -10.25
C PRO A 318 -0.20 -1.56 -10.20
N SER A 319 -1.09 -1.77 -11.16
CA SER A 319 -1.84 -3.03 -11.33
C SER A 319 -0.91 -4.20 -11.64
N SER A 320 0.27 -3.98 -12.21
CA SER A 320 1.23 -5.03 -12.48
C SER A 320 2.69 -4.56 -12.42
N VAL A 321 3.63 -5.48 -12.65
CA VAL A 321 5.07 -5.18 -12.76
C VAL A 321 5.45 -4.58 -14.12
N MET A 322 4.51 -4.48 -15.07
CA MET A 322 4.79 -4.05 -16.43
C MET A 322 4.90 -2.51 -16.53
N PRO A 323 5.85 -1.96 -17.32
CA PRO A 323 6.08 -0.52 -17.37
C PRO A 323 4.90 0.32 -17.86
N TRP A 324 4.04 -0.22 -18.73
CA TRP A 324 2.87 0.53 -19.22
C TRP A 324 1.83 0.69 -18.11
N ASP A 325 1.68 -0.28 -17.22
CA ASP A 325 0.76 -0.24 -16.08
C ASP A 325 1.22 0.79 -15.05
N GLN A 326 2.53 1.02 -14.91
CA GLN A 326 3.04 2.15 -14.13
C GLN A 326 2.42 3.48 -14.61
N SER A 327 2.57 3.80 -15.90
CA SER A 327 2.08 5.08 -16.43
C SER A 327 0.54 5.16 -16.46
N ASN A 328 -0.12 4.02 -16.66
CA ASN A 328 -1.58 3.94 -16.70
C ASN A 328 -2.20 4.08 -15.29
N ASP A 329 -1.54 3.55 -14.26
CA ASP A 329 -2.10 3.45 -12.91
C ASP A 329 -1.54 4.50 -11.94
N PHE A 330 -0.59 5.32 -12.37
CA PHE A 330 -0.08 6.46 -11.60
C PHE A 330 -1.10 7.62 -11.58
N ASN A 331 -2.24 7.35 -10.96
CA ASN A 331 -3.39 8.24 -10.85
C ASN A 331 -4.24 7.82 -9.64
N LEU A 332 -4.49 8.76 -8.72
CA LEU A 332 -5.21 8.49 -7.47
C LEU A 332 -6.63 7.95 -7.74
N TRP A 333 -7.33 8.52 -8.71
CA TRP A 333 -8.70 8.12 -9.04
C TRP A 333 -8.75 6.72 -9.64
N ARG A 334 -7.80 6.37 -10.52
CA ARG A 334 -7.71 5.02 -11.09
C ARG A 334 -7.42 3.97 -10.04
N ASN A 335 -6.62 4.30 -9.02
CA ASN A 335 -6.45 3.41 -7.86
C ASN A 335 -7.79 3.18 -7.14
N VAL A 336 -8.49 4.25 -6.76
CA VAL A 336 -9.81 4.15 -6.11
C VAL A 336 -10.83 3.36 -6.96
N LEU A 337 -10.81 3.53 -8.28
CA LEU A 337 -11.66 2.76 -9.19
C LEU A 337 -11.40 1.25 -9.11
N ARG A 338 -10.14 0.82 -9.08
CA ARG A 338 -9.80 -0.61 -8.93
C ARG A 338 -10.28 -1.13 -7.58
N GLU A 339 -10.04 -0.39 -6.52
CA GLU A 339 -10.50 -0.80 -5.19
C GLU A 339 -12.03 -0.86 -5.09
N TYR A 340 -12.76 0.01 -5.81
CA TYR A 340 -14.21 -0.14 -5.94
C TYR A 340 -14.60 -1.47 -6.61
N ALA A 341 -13.96 -1.86 -7.70
CA ALA A 341 -14.25 -3.13 -8.34
C ALA A 341 -13.95 -4.32 -7.40
N GLU A 342 -12.80 -4.30 -6.73
CA GLU A 342 -12.36 -5.38 -5.85
C GLU A 342 -13.18 -5.45 -4.56
N GLU A 343 -13.26 -4.34 -3.82
CA GLU A 343 -13.88 -4.33 -2.51
C GLU A 343 -15.41 -4.30 -2.58
N PHE A 344 -16.00 -3.48 -3.45
CA PHE A 344 -17.47 -3.34 -3.51
C PHE A 344 -18.10 -4.45 -4.34
N LEU A 345 -17.52 -4.82 -5.48
CA LEU A 345 -18.13 -5.77 -6.41
C LEU A 345 -17.56 -7.19 -6.29
N GLY A 346 -16.46 -7.37 -5.56
CA GLY A 346 -15.83 -8.67 -5.38
C GLY A 346 -15.10 -9.16 -6.64
N ASP A 347 -14.75 -8.25 -7.54
CA ASP A 347 -13.94 -8.58 -8.71
C ASP A 347 -12.56 -9.07 -8.26
N PRO A 348 -11.90 -9.99 -9.00
CA PRO A 348 -10.53 -10.38 -8.72
C PRO A 348 -9.60 -9.17 -8.75
N GLU A 349 -8.55 -9.20 -7.92
CA GLU A 349 -7.52 -8.16 -7.92
C GLU A 349 -7.00 -7.94 -9.32
N ALA A 350 -7.03 -6.69 -9.78
CA ALA A 350 -6.51 -6.35 -11.10
C ALA A 350 -4.97 -6.37 -11.03
N ASP A 351 -4.41 -7.57 -11.10
CA ASP A 351 -2.98 -7.87 -10.96
C ASP A 351 -2.21 -7.79 -12.31
N GLY A 352 -2.90 -7.35 -13.36
CA GLY A 352 -2.40 -7.26 -14.73
C GLY A 352 -1.86 -8.56 -15.30
N SER A 353 -2.24 -9.72 -14.72
CA SER A 353 -1.88 -11.05 -15.22
C SER A 353 -2.45 -11.34 -16.61
N SER A 354 -3.41 -10.53 -17.09
CA SER A 354 -3.92 -10.53 -18.46
C SER A 354 -2.86 -10.11 -19.50
N GLY A 355 -1.82 -9.37 -19.08
CA GLY A 355 -0.78 -8.83 -19.96
C GLY A 355 -1.23 -7.66 -20.83
N GLU A 356 -2.43 -7.12 -20.61
CA GLU A 356 -2.96 -5.92 -21.27
C GLU A 356 -3.25 -4.82 -20.23
N PRO A 357 -2.99 -3.54 -20.55
CA PRO A 357 -3.32 -2.44 -19.65
C PRO A 357 -4.81 -2.40 -19.34
N ILE A 358 -5.17 -2.02 -18.12
CA ILE A 358 -6.56 -1.82 -17.72
C ILE A 358 -7.19 -0.69 -18.55
N ASP A 359 -8.31 -0.99 -19.21
CA ASP A 359 -9.11 -0.01 -19.93
C ASP A 359 -10.14 0.64 -19.00
N TYR A 360 -9.73 1.75 -18.37
CA TYR A 360 -10.57 2.55 -17.47
C TYR A 360 -11.72 3.30 -18.17
N ASP A 361 -11.69 3.43 -19.49
CA ASP A 361 -12.70 4.19 -20.24
C ASP A 361 -13.71 3.28 -20.94
N GLY A 362 -13.36 2.02 -21.23
CA GLY A 362 -14.24 1.05 -21.88
C GLY A 362 -14.82 -0.03 -20.98
N THR A 363 -14.23 -0.30 -19.81
CA THR A 363 -14.61 -1.43 -18.94
C THR A 363 -15.53 -0.99 -17.78
N GLU A 364 -16.55 -1.79 -17.44
CA GLU A 364 -17.34 -1.58 -16.22
C GLU A 364 -16.60 -2.11 -14.98
N PRO A 365 -16.74 -1.48 -13.80
CA PRO A 365 -17.55 -0.29 -13.50
C PRO A 365 -16.86 1.06 -13.84
N PHE A 366 -15.61 1.03 -14.29
CA PHE A 366 -14.77 2.22 -14.47
C PHE A 366 -15.36 3.24 -15.43
N ARG A 367 -15.86 2.77 -16.58
CA ARG A 367 -16.50 3.61 -17.61
C ARG A 367 -17.65 4.43 -17.03
N THR A 368 -18.57 3.78 -16.31
CA THR A 368 -19.75 4.44 -15.74
C THR A 368 -19.35 5.46 -14.67
N LEU A 369 -18.42 5.10 -13.77
CA LEU A 369 -17.93 6.02 -12.74
C LEU A 369 -17.17 7.22 -13.33
N ASN A 370 -16.37 7.02 -14.38
CA ASN A 370 -15.69 8.10 -15.10
C ASN A 370 -16.67 9.01 -15.83
N GLN A 371 -17.71 8.44 -16.44
CA GLN A 371 -18.78 9.24 -17.04
C GLN A 371 -19.51 10.08 -15.99
N ALA A 372 -19.93 9.46 -14.88
CA ALA A 372 -20.61 10.14 -13.79
C ALA A 372 -19.75 11.25 -13.16
N ARG A 373 -18.42 11.06 -13.07
CA ARG A 373 -17.49 12.10 -12.65
C ARG A 373 -17.50 13.30 -13.58
N ARG A 374 -17.46 13.09 -14.90
CA ARG A 374 -17.54 14.18 -15.90
C ARG A 374 -18.88 14.93 -15.84
N GLU A 375 -19.94 14.25 -15.42
CA GLU A 375 -21.27 14.82 -15.21
C GLU A 375 -21.44 15.49 -13.84
N GLY A 376 -20.41 15.46 -12.98
CA GLY A 376 -20.44 16.04 -11.63
C GLY A 376 -21.19 15.21 -10.58
N LYS A 377 -21.60 13.99 -10.92
CA LYS A 377 -22.33 13.06 -10.03
C LYS A 377 -21.42 12.20 -9.15
N VAL A 378 -20.13 12.14 -9.47
CA VAL A 378 -19.08 11.51 -8.65
C VAL A 378 -18.02 12.57 -8.37
N ARG A 379 -17.78 12.84 -7.09
CA ARG A 379 -16.95 13.95 -6.61
C ARG A 379 -15.90 13.42 -5.61
N PRO A 380 -14.69 13.11 -6.08
CA PRO A 380 -13.60 12.60 -5.25
C PRO A 380 -12.73 13.75 -4.72
N TYR A 381 -12.64 13.84 -3.40
CA TYR A 381 -11.87 14.86 -2.69
C TYR A 381 -10.78 14.23 -1.82
N CYS A 382 -9.64 14.91 -1.72
CA CYS A 382 -8.54 14.59 -0.81
C CYS A 382 -8.46 15.65 0.28
N PHE A 383 -8.31 15.21 1.54
CA PHE A 383 -8.11 16.11 2.67
C PHE A 383 -6.63 16.38 2.94
N GLY A 384 -5.75 15.44 2.57
CA GLY A 384 -4.33 15.52 2.87
C GLY A 384 -3.69 14.15 3.08
N ILE A 385 -2.53 14.17 3.70
CA ILE A 385 -1.71 12.99 3.96
C ILE A 385 -1.45 12.87 5.46
N GLY A 386 -1.53 11.65 5.98
CA GLY A 386 -1.17 11.34 7.35
C GLY A 386 -0.36 10.05 7.45
N LEU A 387 0.01 9.72 8.68
CA LEU A 387 0.69 8.48 9.03
C LEU A 387 -0.10 7.76 10.12
N ASP A 388 -0.31 6.46 9.96
CA ASP A 388 -0.79 5.63 11.06
C ASP A 388 0.27 5.64 12.17
N PRO A 389 -0.06 6.01 13.42
CA PRO A 389 0.97 6.17 14.45
C PRO A 389 1.64 4.85 14.84
N LEU A 390 0.95 3.71 14.72
CA LEU A 390 1.45 2.40 15.12
C LEU A 390 2.45 1.82 14.12
N THR A 391 2.17 1.95 12.83
CA THR A 391 2.98 1.39 11.75
C THR A 391 3.88 2.44 11.10
N LEU A 392 3.52 3.72 11.19
CA LEU A 392 4.12 4.83 10.42
C LEU A 392 3.96 4.68 8.90
N ALA A 393 3.02 3.84 8.45
CA ALA A 393 2.60 3.76 7.05
C ALA A 393 1.89 5.05 6.64
N GLY A 394 1.99 5.39 5.35
CA GLY A 394 1.33 6.58 4.80
C GLY A 394 -0.14 6.33 4.51
N GLU A 395 -0.95 7.36 4.71
CA GLU A 395 -2.39 7.35 4.46
C GLU A 395 -2.76 8.60 3.66
N ILE A 396 -3.28 8.44 2.45
CA ILE A 396 -3.92 9.52 1.67
C ILE A 396 -5.40 9.52 2.08
N LEU A 397 -5.81 10.56 2.79
CA LEU A 397 -7.12 10.66 3.41
C LEU A 397 -8.11 11.29 2.44
N SER A 398 -9.15 10.56 2.07
CA SER A 398 -10.07 10.98 1.00
C SER A 398 -11.53 10.62 1.24
N VAL A 399 -12.40 11.27 0.45
CA VAL A 399 -13.84 11.01 0.40
C VAL A 399 -14.30 11.03 -1.05
N VAL A 400 -15.24 10.17 -1.40
CA VAL A 400 -15.92 10.21 -2.71
C VAL A 400 -17.41 10.31 -2.47
N VAL A 401 -18.01 11.40 -2.95
CA VAL A 401 -19.46 11.60 -2.90
C VAL A 401 -20.06 11.18 -4.23
N ILE A 402 -21.04 10.28 -4.18
CA ILE A 402 -21.69 9.68 -5.35
C ILE A 402 -23.20 9.91 -5.23
N ASP A 403 -23.79 10.50 -6.27
CA ASP A 403 -25.24 10.65 -6.34
C ASP A 403 -25.93 9.27 -6.34
N ALA A 404 -27.05 9.17 -5.63
CA ALA A 404 -27.74 7.92 -5.35
C ALA A 404 -28.08 7.10 -6.59
N ASP A 405 -28.47 7.74 -7.71
CA ASP A 405 -28.79 7.05 -8.96
C ASP A 405 -27.58 6.30 -9.54
N VAL A 406 -26.39 6.91 -9.48
CA VAL A 406 -25.13 6.30 -9.90
C VAL A 406 -24.70 5.22 -8.92
N TYR A 407 -24.69 5.54 -7.62
CA TYR A 407 -24.27 4.60 -6.57
C TYR A 407 -25.10 3.31 -6.61
N ASP A 408 -26.43 3.44 -6.62
CA ASP A 408 -27.35 2.30 -6.56
C ASP A 408 -27.28 1.46 -7.84
N SER A 409 -26.99 2.09 -8.98
CA SER A 409 -26.81 1.38 -10.25
C SER A 409 -25.50 0.60 -10.28
N VAL A 410 -24.37 1.29 -10.06
CA VAL A 410 -23.03 0.71 -10.16
C VAL A 410 -22.80 -0.36 -9.10
N PHE A 411 -23.24 -0.10 -7.87
CA PHE A 411 -23.03 -1.00 -6.73
C PHE A 411 -24.25 -1.84 -6.37
N SER A 412 -25.19 -2.02 -7.32
CA SER A 412 -26.34 -2.92 -7.14
C SER A 412 -25.94 -4.36 -6.77
N GLY A 413 -24.76 -4.80 -7.22
CA GLY A 413 -24.15 -6.09 -6.90
C GLY A 413 -23.25 -6.09 -5.66
N MET A 414 -23.31 -5.05 -4.81
CA MET A 414 -22.40 -4.92 -3.68
C MET A 414 -22.37 -6.18 -2.80
N VAL A 415 -21.18 -6.72 -2.61
CA VAL A 415 -21.01 -7.94 -1.82
C VAL A 415 -21.19 -7.64 -0.34
N SER A 416 -21.99 -8.44 0.37
CA SER A 416 -22.12 -8.32 1.84
C SER A 416 -20.86 -8.80 2.57
N ARG A 417 -19.97 -9.51 1.87
CA ARG A 417 -18.68 -10.00 2.35
C ARG A 417 -17.72 -10.18 1.18
N ASN A 418 -16.49 -9.68 1.31
CA ASN A 418 -15.40 -9.91 0.36
C ASN A 418 -14.26 -10.72 1.02
N SER A 419 -13.14 -10.91 0.30
CA SER A 419 -11.94 -11.61 0.79
C SER A 419 -11.36 -10.96 2.07
N GLU A 420 -11.59 -9.66 2.26
CA GLU A 420 -11.03 -8.87 3.36
C GLU A 420 -11.94 -8.80 4.60
N GLY A 421 -13.26 -8.92 4.45
CA GLY A 421 -14.18 -8.70 5.57
C GLY A 421 -15.65 -8.63 5.18
N ALA A 422 -16.49 -8.18 6.13
CA ALA A 422 -17.92 -7.99 5.94
C ALA A 422 -18.24 -6.51 5.72
N VAL A 423 -19.11 -6.21 4.76
CA VAL A 423 -19.60 -4.84 4.56
C VAL A 423 -20.71 -4.58 5.57
N VAL A 424 -20.56 -3.53 6.37
CA VAL A 424 -21.55 -3.13 7.36
C VAL A 424 -22.42 -2.03 6.79
N ALA A 425 -23.62 -2.42 6.39
CA ALA A 425 -24.69 -1.54 5.95
C ALA A 425 -25.80 -1.52 7.02
N GLY A 426 -25.78 -0.52 7.91
CA GLY A 426 -26.86 -0.24 8.85
C GLY A 426 -27.29 -1.37 9.82
N SER A 427 -28.24 -1.08 10.70
CA SER A 427 -28.84 -2.09 11.58
C SER A 427 -29.67 -3.11 10.78
N PRO A 428 -29.77 -4.38 11.22
CA PRO A 428 -30.58 -5.38 10.54
C PRO A 428 -32.03 -4.91 10.41
N GLY A 429 -32.49 -4.68 9.18
CA GLY A 429 -33.83 -4.20 8.86
C GLY A 429 -33.92 -2.76 8.36
N VAL A 430 -32.82 -2.00 8.35
CA VAL A 430 -32.71 -0.69 7.66
C VAL A 430 -31.98 -0.91 6.33
N SER A 431 -32.38 -0.16 5.31
CA SER A 431 -32.09 -0.37 3.88
C SER A 431 -30.61 -0.68 3.54
N SER A 432 -30.39 -1.23 2.34
CA SER A 432 -29.09 -1.43 1.68
C SER A 432 -28.26 -0.14 1.46
N ALA A 433 -28.66 0.99 2.05
CA ALA A 433 -28.09 2.31 1.81
C ALA A 433 -26.88 2.64 2.70
N GLY A 434 -26.55 1.84 3.73
CA GLY A 434 -25.42 2.10 4.62
C GLY A 434 -25.81 2.76 5.95
N ILE A 435 -24.81 3.30 6.66
CA ILE A 435 -25.00 4.09 7.89
C ILE A 435 -25.37 5.52 7.49
N GLU A 436 -26.42 6.09 8.07
CA GLU A 436 -26.80 7.49 7.79
C GLU A 436 -25.68 8.45 8.23
N PHE A 437 -25.31 9.40 7.37
CA PHE A 437 -24.29 10.42 7.61
C PHE A 437 -24.85 11.57 8.44
N THR A 438 -25.09 11.29 9.72
CA THR A 438 -25.60 12.24 10.72
C THR A 438 -24.59 12.46 11.83
N GLU A 439 -24.69 13.59 12.52
CA GLU A 439 -23.79 13.91 13.64
C GLU A 439 -23.79 12.82 14.72
N ALA A 440 -24.98 12.31 15.04
CA ALA A 440 -25.16 11.28 16.05
C ALA A 440 -24.42 9.98 15.66
N ASN A 441 -24.54 9.54 14.40
CA ASN A 441 -23.84 8.34 13.94
C ASN A 441 -22.34 8.56 13.84
N VAL A 442 -21.89 9.71 13.31
CA VAL A 442 -20.46 10.05 13.22
C VAL A 442 -19.82 10.05 14.60
N ARG A 443 -20.39 10.77 15.58
CA ARG A 443 -19.86 10.80 16.95
C ARG A 443 -19.92 9.42 17.60
N ARG A 444 -21.02 8.67 17.42
CA ARG A 444 -21.13 7.30 17.95
C ARG A 444 -19.99 6.41 17.45
N LEU A 445 -19.67 6.46 16.16
CA LEU A 445 -18.59 5.69 15.55
C LEU A 445 -17.22 6.14 16.07
N LEU A 446 -16.94 7.44 16.09
CA LEU A 446 -15.66 7.99 16.55
C LEU A 446 -15.39 7.71 18.03
N ASP A 447 -16.43 7.79 18.87
CA ASP A 447 -16.28 7.70 20.32
C ASP A 447 -16.33 6.25 20.84
N ASN A 448 -17.06 5.35 20.17
CA ASN A 448 -17.42 4.04 20.75
C ASN A 448 -17.03 2.83 19.89
N GLU A 449 -16.69 3.01 18.62
CA GLU A 449 -16.36 1.88 17.74
C GLU A 449 -14.85 1.76 17.50
N PRO A 450 -14.32 0.54 17.32
CA PRO A 450 -12.91 0.32 17.04
C PRO A 450 -12.59 0.65 15.57
N LEU A 451 -12.49 1.95 15.25
CA LEU A 451 -12.09 2.40 13.92
C LEU A 451 -10.58 2.28 13.70
N ALA A 452 -10.18 1.92 12.49
CA ALA A 452 -8.83 2.17 12.00
C ALA A 452 -8.53 3.68 12.05
N SER A 453 -7.26 4.03 12.26
CA SER A 453 -6.82 5.43 12.41
C SER A 453 -7.23 6.29 11.21
N ALA A 454 -6.94 5.83 9.99
CA ALA A 454 -7.35 6.50 8.75
C ALA A 454 -8.88 6.59 8.59
N ALA A 455 -9.63 5.56 9.03
CA ALA A 455 -11.09 5.61 8.99
C ALA A 455 -11.67 6.68 9.92
N ALA A 456 -11.14 6.81 11.14
CA ALA A 456 -11.51 7.87 12.05
C ALA A 456 -11.17 9.26 11.46
N ALA A 457 -10.01 9.40 10.83
CA ALA A 457 -9.61 10.64 10.16
C ALA A 457 -10.55 11.01 9.01
N CYS A 458 -10.80 10.11 8.06
CA CYS A 458 -11.68 10.37 6.92
C CYS A 458 -13.11 10.69 7.35
N LEU A 459 -13.65 9.99 8.38
CA LEU A 459 -14.99 10.24 8.88
C LEU A 459 -15.12 11.60 9.56
N ASP A 460 -14.16 11.95 10.43
CA ASP A 460 -14.15 13.24 11.13
C ASP A 460 -13.94 14.40 10.14
N LEU A 461 -12.97 14.30 9.23
CA LEU A 461 -12.70 15.32 8.20
C LEU A 461 -13.87 15.51 7.24
N ALA A 462 -14.49 14.41 6.77
CA ALA A 462 -15.68 14.50 5.93
C ALA A 462 -16.83 15.18 6.68
N TRP A 463 -17.00 14.90 7.98
CA TRP A 463 -18.01 15.57 8.78
C TRP A 463 -17.70 17.07 8.95
N GLN A 464 -16.45 17.44 9.24
CA GLN A 464 -16.02 18.84 9.36
C GLN A 464 -16.28 19.62 8.07
N HIS A 465 -15.95 19.04 6.91
CA HIS A 465 -16.09 19.66 5.59
C HIS A 465 -17.40 19.34 4.87
N ARG A 466 -18.40 18.75 5.55
CA ARG A 466 -19.66 18.30 4.93
C ARG A 466 -20.37 19.37 4.08
N GLY A 467 -20.29 20.63 4.49
CA GLY A 467 -20.88 21.75 3.74
C GLY A 467 -20.20 22.02 2.40
N LEU A 468 -18.93 21.65 2.23
CA LEU A 468 -18.22 21.80 0.96
C LEU A 468 -18.39 20.55 0.08
N ILE A 469 -18.29 19.35 0.67
CA ILE A 469 -18.29 18.10 -0.11
C ILE A 469 -19.69 17.63 -0.52
N LEU A 470 -20.75 18.01 0.21
CA LEU A 470 -22.12 17.62 -0.11
C LEU A 470 -22.86 18.63 -1.01
N GLY A 471 -22.36 19.86 -1.12
CA GLY A 471 -23.02 20.96 -1.85
C GLY A 471 -23.90 21.83 -0.95
#